data_AF-A0A7S0J5E6-F1
#
_entry.id   AF-A0A7S0J5E6-F1
#
_cell.length_a   1.000
_cell.length_b   1.000
_cell.length_c   1.000
_cell.angle_alpha   90.00
_cell.angle_beta   90.00
_cell.angle_gamma   90.00
#
_symmetry.space_group_name_H-M   'P 1'
#
loop_
_entity.id
_entity.type
_entity.pdbx_description
1 polymer ?
#
loop_
_entity_poly.entity_id
_entity_poly.type
_entity_poly.pdbx_seq_one_letter_code
_entity_poly.pdbx_strand_id
1 'polypeptide(L)'
;LRFGSLAERRAYHDPLKPHSVGVGARAALDLAGFTLVDCPARHKPEALDKKIIVDALTFALTRLSPRRPPPTVVLLANDGDYAYLLSRLRDLRVTVVVVHTEGRNASRHLLASCDHALRWWTDVLGTPPHPSGAAHAPQLAHRPPHQQQAVRTLPSRARVPRSAAALKVQHDGWDGWGEVGWGVFDAPGALRESGRTTPNSRAKSVAKDAQKKASNVKRTAKGVKRKLLNLQAGVRKRGKRKCMRSSKAAQKQQQKQQQKQQQQ
;
A
#
# COMPACT_ATOMS: atom_id res chain seq x y z
N LEU A 1 -21.31 1.54 -9.23
CA LEU A 1 -20.08 1.13 -9.93
C LEU A 1 -20.24 -0.35 -10.31
N ARG A 2 -19.49 -0.85 -11.32
CA ARG A 2 -19.56 -2.26 -11.78
C ARG A 2 -19.40 -3.29 -10.64
N PHE A 3 -18.64 -2.94 -9.61
CA PHE A 3 -18.32 -3.80 -8.46
C PHE A 3 -18.93 -3.29 -7.15
N GLY A 4 -20.11 -2.67 -7.21
CA GLY A 4 -20.85 -2.21 -6.03
C GLY A 4 -20.70 -0.72 -5.72
N SER A 5 -20.67 -0.38 -4.43
CA SER A 5 -20.50 0.98 -3.91
C SER A 5 -19.14 1.15 -3.23
N LEU A 6 -18.55 2.34 -3.35
CA LEU A 6 -17.23 2.62 -2.79
C LEU A 6 -17.34 2.88 -1.29
N ALA A 7 -16.77 1.99 -0.48
CA ALA A 7 -16.75 2.12 0.98
C ALA A 7 -15.48 2.83 1.50
N GLU A 8 -14.32 2.51 0.94
CA GLU A 8 -13.05 3.15 1.28
C GLU A 8 -12.06 3.07 0.10
N ARG A 9 -11.10 4.00 0.08
CA ARG A 9 -10.00 4.06 -0.89
C ARG A 9 -8.73 4.47 -0.16
N ARG A 10 -7.72 3.62 -0.24
CA ARG A 10 -6.44 3.82 0.45
C ARG A 10 -5.29 3.75 -0.56
N ALA A 11 -4.32 4.64 -0.39
CA ALA A 11 -3.10 4.63 -1.18
C ALA A 11 -1.91 4.47 -0.22
N TYR A 12 -1.23 3.33 -0.34
CA TYR A 12 -0.10 2.96 0.52
C TYR A 12 1.19 3.41 -0.15
N HIS A 13 2.06 4.10 0.59
CA HIS A 13 3.34 4.50 0.07
C HIS A 13 4.37 4.63 1.19
N ASP A 14 5.64 4.49 0.86
CA ASP A 14 6.73 4.77 1.80
C ASP A 14 7.21 6.22 1.59
N PRO A 15 6.97 7.16 2.52
CA PRO A 15 7.39 8.55 2.35
C PRO A 15 8.91 8.74 2.30
N LEU A 16 9.70 7.74 2.71
CA LEU A 16 11.15 7.83 2.75
C LEU A 16 11.82 7.32 1.47
N LYS A 17 11.08 6.67 0.57
CA LYS A 17 11.63 6.19 -0.70
C LYS A 17 11.68 7.32 -1.74
N PRO A 18 12.73 7.36 -2.59
CA PRO A 18 12.92 8.42 -3.60
C PRO A 18 11.80 8.44 -4.66
N HIS A 19 11.10 7.32 -4.86
CA HIS A 19 9.94 7.21 -5.76
C HIS A 19 8.61 7.18 -5.00
N SER A 20 8.57 7.81 -3.83
CA SER A 20 7.33 7.98 -3.10
C SER A 20 6.40 8.97 -3.80
N VAL A 21 5.14 8.99 -3.38
CA VAL A 21 4.14 9.92 -3.90
C VAL A 21 4.62 11.35 -3.64
N GLY A 22 4.95 12.08 -4.72
CA GLY A 22 5.39 13.47 -4.66
C GLY A 22 4.30 14.39 -4.10
N VAL A 23 4.68 15.57 -3.59
CA VAL A 23 3.77 16.49 -2.88
C VAL A 23 2.51 16.84 -3.70
N GLY A 24 2.66 17.11 -5.00
CA GLY A 24 1.53 17.39 -5.89
C GLY A 24 0.58 16.20 -6.04
N ALA A 25 1.12 14.99 -6.19
CA ALA A 25 0.33 13.77 -6.27
C ALA A 25 -0.38 13.45 -4.95
N ARG A 26 0.23 13.75 -3.80
CA ARG A 26 -0.42 13.59 -2.48
C ARG A 26 -1.64 14.51 -2.34
N ALA A 27 -1.49 15.78 -2.73
CA ALA A 27 -2.61 16.72 -2.71
C ALA A 27 -3.73 16.28 -3.66
N ALA A 28 -3.39 15.81 -4.86
CA ALA A 28 -4.37 15.30 -5.81
C ALA A 28 -5.11 14.05 -5.28
N LEU A 29 -4.41 13.11 -4.65
CA LEU A 29 -5.01 11.92 -4.02
C LEU A 29 -5.92 12.29 -2.85
N ASP A 30 -5.51 13.24 -2.02
CA ASP A 30 -6.31 13.74 -0.91
C ASP A 30 -7.61 14.41 -1.39
N LEU A 31 -7.52 15.30 -2.38
CA LEU A 31 -8.69 15.92 -3.03
C LEU A 31 -9.59 14.89 -3.73
N ALA A 32 -9.01 13.81 -4.24
CA ALA A 32 -9.75 12.67 -4.80
C ALA A 32 -10.34 11.74 -3.71
N GLY A 33 -10.17 12.07 -2.42
CA GLY A 33 -10.74 11.36 -1.29
C GLY A 33 -10.01 10.08 -0.88
N PHE A 34 -8.75 9.90 -1.28
CA PHE A 34 -7.92 8.77 -0.84
C PHE A 34 -7.37 9.01 0.56
N THR A 35 -7.42 7.97 1.40
CA THR A 35 -6.62 7.95 2.63
C THR A 35 -5.18 7.54 2.28
N LEU A 36 -4.25 8.46 2.46
CA LEU A 36 -2.81 8.18 2.33
C LEU A 36 -2.32 7.42 3.56
N VAL A 37 -1.75 6.24 3.34
CA VAL A 37 -1.22 5.38 4.40
C VAL A 37 0.31 5.37 4.30
N ASP A 38 0.97 6.06 5.23
CA ASP A 38 2.44 6.07 5.31
C ASP A 38 2.96 4.70 5.78
N CYS A 39 3.80 4.07 4.96
CA CYS A 39 4.42 2.77 5.19
C CYS A 39 5.95 2.92 5.30
N PRO A 40 6.50 3.55 6.35
CA PRO A 40 7.93 3.75 6.46
C PRO A 40 8.64 2.39 6.58
N ALA A 41 9.48 2.05 5.62
CA ALA A 41 10.31 0.85 5.67
C ALA A 41 11.36 1.00 6.77
N ARG A 42 11.09 0.44 7.95
CA ARG A 42 12.04 0.38 9.08
C ARG A 42 13.14 -0.66 8.80
N HIS A 43 13.89 -0.47 7.72
CA HIS A 43 14.89 -1.43 7.19
C HIS A 43 14.29 -2.77 6.74
N LYS A 44 12.98 -2.82 6.46
CA LYS A 44 12.28 -4.04 6.02
C LYS A 44 11.51 -3.74 4.73
N PRO A 45 11.79 -4.44 3.63
CA PRO A 45 11.11 -4.23 2.35
C PRO A 45 9.59 -4.51 2.47
N GLU A 46 9.23 -5.55 3.22
CA GLU A 46 7.86 -6.06 3.40
C GLU A 46 6.91 -5.17 4.24
N ALA A 47 7.30 -3.95 4.60
CA ALA A 47 6.49 -3.12 5.50
C ALA A 47 5.19 -2.64 4.85
N LEU A 48 5.22 -2.41 3.54
CA LEU A 48 4.08 -1.95 2.76
C LEU A 48 3.08 -3.10 2.52
N ASP A 49 3.57 -4.26 2.07
CA ASP A 49 2.72 -5.42 1.75
C ASP A 49 1.98 -5.91 2.99
N LYS A 50 2.66 -5.96 4.14
CA LYS A 50 2.05 -6.34 5.42
C LYS A 50 0.90 -5.41 5.81
N LYS A 51 1.03 -4.10 5.56
CA LYS A 51 -0.04 -3.15 5.86
C LYS A 51 -1.24 -3.36 4.94
N ILE A 52 -0.99 -3.54 3.65
CA ILE A 52 -2.04 -3.84 2.66
C ILE A 52 -2.78 -5.12 3.06
N ILE A 53 -2.06 -6.19 3.38
CA ILE A 53 -2.63 -7.48 3.80
C ILE A 53 -3.51 -7.32 5.04
N VAL A 54 -3.00 -6.66 6.09
CA VAL A 54 -3.74 -6.47 7.35
C VAL A 54 -4.99 -5.63 7.14
N ASP A 55 -4.88 -4.52 6.40
CA ASP A 55 -6.00 -3.61 6.16
C ASP A 55 -7.07 -4.25 5.28
N ALA A 56 -6.68 -4.98 4.23
CA ALA A 56 -7.62 -5.68 3.34
C ALA A 56 -8.40 -6.78 4.09
N LEU A 57 -7.71 -7.58 4.91
CA LEU A 57 -8.36 -8.60 5.76
C LEU A 57 -9.28 -7.95 6.80
N THR A 58 -8.84 -6.88 7.44
CA THR A 58 -9.65 -6.16 8.43
C THR A 58 -10.89 -5.56 7.79
N PHE A 59 -10.75 -4.94 6.60
CA PHE A 59 -11.87 -4.43 5.82
C PHE A 59 -12.91 -5.51 5.54
N ALA A 60 -12.46 -6.68 5.06
CA ALA A 60 -13.32 -7.81 4.74
C ALA A 60 -14.04 -8.31 5.99
N LEU A 61 -13.30 -8.69 7.02
CA LEU A 61 -13.84 -9.31 8.24
C LEU A 61 -14.85 -8.40 8.96
N THR A 62 -14.61 -7.09 9.00
CA THR A 62 -15.51 -6.13 9.65
C THR A 62 -16.82 -5.92 8.89
N ARG A 63 -16.90 -6.30 7.61
CA ARG A 63 -18.07 -6.10 6.76
C ARG A 63 -18.78 -7.39 6.38
N LEU A 64 -18.21 -8.54 6.73
CA LEU A 64 -18.88 -9.82 6.60
C LEU A 64 -20.11 -9.85 7.51
N SER A 65 -21.29 -9.96 6.91
CA SER A 65 -22.55 -10.08 7.62
C SER A 65 -23.52 -10.91 6.79
N PRO A 66 -24.28 -11.83 7.38
CA PRO A 66 -25.32 -12.60 6.66
C PRO A 66 -26.41 -11.72 6.03
N ARG A 67 -26.56 -10.48 6.50
CA ARG A 67 -27.62 -9.54 6.06
C ARG A 67 -27.15 -8.53 5.03
N ARG A 68 -25.88 -8.59 4.62
CA ARG A 68 -25.29 -7.64 3.66
C ARG A 68 -24.71 -8.41 2.48
N PRO A 69 -24.69 -7.80 1.28
CA PRO A 69 -23.94 -8.39 0.18
C PRO A 69 -22.47 -8.54 0.58
N PRO A 70 -21.79 -9.60 0.12
CA PRO A 70 -20.38 -9.79 0.43
C PRO A 70 -19.55 -8.57 -0.01
N PRO A 71 -18.54 -8.17 0.78
CA PRO A 71 -17.72 -7.03 0.40
C PRO A 71 -16.90 -7.34 -0.84
N THR A 72 -16.47 -6.30 -1.54
CA THR A 72 -15.54 -6.39 -2.66
C THR A 72 -14.23 -5.70 -2.30
N VAL A 73 -13.10 -6.37 -2.55
CA VAL A 73 -11.76 -5.82 -2.41
C VAL A 73 -11.19 -5.61 -3.81
N VAL A 74 -10.82 -4.37 -4.10
CA VAL A 74 -10.11 -4.01 -5.34
C VAL A 74 -8.65 -3.72 -4.99
N LEU A 75 -7.74 -4.50 -5.56
CA LEU A 75 -6.30 -4.38 -5.34
C LEU A 75 -5.60 -3.94 -6.63
N LEU A 76 -4.87 -2.82 -6.57
CA LEU A 76 -4.01 -2.36 -7.65
C LEU A 76 -2.59 -2.91 -7.40
N ALA A 77 -2.24 -4.01 -8.07
CA ALA A 77 -0.95 -4.68 -7.87
C ALA A 77 -0.58 -5.58 -9.06
N ASN A 78 0.72 -5.88 -9.20
CA ASN A 78 1.24 -6.90 -10.12
C ASN A 78 1.95 -8.06 -9.39
N ASP A 79 2.10 -7.94 -8.06
CA ASP A 79 2.92 -8.83 -7.25
C ASP A 79 2.20 -10.15 -6.91
N GLY A 80 2.90 -11.27 -7.05
CA GLY A 80 2.40 -12.60 -6.72
C GLY A 80 2.21 -12.84 -5.23
N ASP A 81 2.88 -12.07 -4.37
CA ASP A 81 2.85 -12.28 -2.92
C ASP A 81 1.46 -12.04 -2.30
N TYR A 82 0.59 -11.30 -3.00
CA TYR A 82 -0.80 -11.13 -2.60
C TYR A 82 -1.69 -12.33 -2.93
N ALA A 83 -1.24 -13.30 -3.74
CA ALA A 83 -2.08 -14.43 -4.18
C ALA A 83 -2.69 -15.19 -3.00
N TYR A 84 -1.92 -15.42 -1.94
CA TYR A 84 -2.43 -16.08 -0.73
C TYR A 84 -3.51 -15.25 -0.03
N LEU A 85 -3.30 -13.93 0.11
CA LEU A 85 -4.33 -13.02 0.63
C LEU A 85 -5.62 -13.13 -0.19
N LEU A 86 -5.51 -13.06 -1.52
CA LEU A 86 -6.68 -13.09 -2.41
C LEU A 86 -7.45 -14.42 -2.31
N SER A 87 -6.74 -15.55 -2.26
CA SER A 87 -7.35 -16.86 -2.04
C SER A 87 -8.12 -16.91 -0.71
N ARG A 88 -7.54 -16.39 0.37
CA ARG A 88 -8.22 -16.35 1.69
C ARG A 88 -9.43 -15.42 1.71
N LEU A 89 -9.40 -14.31 0.98
CA LEU A 89 -10.55 -13.43 0.82
C LEU A 89 -11.69 -14.14 0.08
N ARG A 90 -11.37 -14.90 -0.98
CA ARG A 90 -12.37 -15.69 -1.73
C ARG A 90 -12.97 -16.82 -0.91
N ASP A 91 -12.17 -17.48 -0.07
CA ASP A 91 -12.68 -18.48 0.89
C ASP A 91 -13.74 -17.86 1.84
N LEU A 92 -13.58 -16.57 2.17
CA LEU A 92 -14.54 -15.78 2.96
C LEU A 92 -15.69 -15.20 2.13
N ARG A 93 -15.85 -15.62 0.87
CA ARG A 93 -16.85 -15.12 -0.10
C ARG A 93 -16.72 -13.64 -0.45
N VAL A 94 -15.56 -13.03 -0.22
CA VAL A 94 -15.26 -11.66 -0.65
C VAL A 94 -14.94 -11.68 -2.14
N THR A 95 -15.58 -10.81 -2.92
CA THR A 95 -15.22 -10.64 -4.33
C THR A 95 -13.89 -9.92 -4.43
N VAL A 96 -12.96 -10.48 -5.20
CA VAL A 96 -11.62 -9.93 -5.36
C VAL A 96 -11.41 -9.48 -6.80
N VAL A 97 -11.15 -8.19 -6.96
CA VAL A 97 -10.78 -7.57 -8.24
C VAL A 97 -9.33 -7.15 -8.19
N VAL A 98 -8.53 -7.61 -9.14
CA VAL A 98 -7.16 -7.16 -9.35
C VAL A 98 -7.13 -6.21 -10.53
N VAL A 99 -6.53 -5.05 -10.31
CA VAL A 99 -6.18 -4.11 -11.37
C VAL A 99 -4.67 -4.15 -11.54
N HIS A 100 -4.20 -4.51 -12.72
CA HIS A 100 -2.79 -4.73 -12.98
C HIS A 100 -2.31 -3.90 -14.18
N THR A 101 -1.01 -3.61 -14.24
CA THR A 101 -0.41 -2.84 -15.33
C THR A 101 0.26 -3.77 -16.33
N GLU A 102 0.22 -3.45 -17.61
CA GLU A 102 0.74 -4.32 -18.68
C GLU A 102 2.28 -4.38 -18.74
N GLY A 103 2.99 -3.35 -18.25
CA GLY A 103 4.45 -3.25 -18.33
C GLY A 103 5.24 -4.21 -17.42
N ARG A 104 4.61 -4.77 -16.40
CA ARG A 104 5.13 -5.92 -15.64
C ARG A 104 4.10 -7.02 -15.79
N ASN A 105 4.50 -8.15 -16.37
CA ASN A 105 3.65 -9.34 -16.40
C ASN A 105 3.14 -9.62 -14.99
N ALA A 106 1.86 -9.35 -14.75
CA ALA A 106 1.23 -9.61 -13.47
C ALA A 106 1.43 -11.09 -13.14
N SER A 107 1.82 -11.38 -11.89
CA SER A 107 2.10 -12.75 -11.50
C SER A 107 0.91 -13.66 -11.82
N ARG A 108 1.18 -14.81 -12.44
CA ARG A 108 0.14 -15.80 -12.76
C ARG A 108 -0.62 -16.25 -11.50
N HIS A 109 0.08 -16.32 -10.36
CA HIS A 109 -0.53 -16.66 -9.08
C HIS A 109 -1.50 -15.57 -8.61
N LEU A 110 -1.15 -14.29 -8.79
CA LEU A 110 -2.04 -13.18 -8.47
C LEU A 110 -3.34 -13.26 -9.28
N LEU A 111 -3.20 -13.45 -10.60
CA LEU A 111 -4.34 -13.49 -11.51
C LEU A 111 -5.23 -14.72 -11.28
N ALA A 112 -4.63 -15.89 -11.03
CA ALA A 112 -5.38 -17.12 -10.73
C ALA A 112 -6.15 -17.04 -9.40
N SER A 113 -5.67 -16.22 -8.46
CA SER A 113 -6.27 -16.05 -7.14
C SER A 113 -7.35 -14.97 -7.06
N CYS A 114 -7.66 -14.24 -8.15
CA CYS A 114 -8.73 -13.22 -8.17
C CYS A 114 -9.99 -13.70 -8.89
N ASP A 115 -11.12 -13.01 -8.69
CA ASP A 115 -12.37 -13.28 -9.45
C ASP A 115 -12.41 -12.48 -10.75
N HIS A 116 -11.84 -11.28 -10.73
CA HIS A 116 -11.75 -10.41 -11.90
C HIS A 116 -10.35 -9.80 -12.01
N ALA A 117 -9.73 -9.92 -13.17
CA ALA A 117 -8.50 -9.23 -13.52
C ALA A 117 -8.82 -8.13 -14.55
N LEU A 118 -8.39 -6.90 -14.27
CA LEU A 118 -8.57 -5.74 -15.12
C LEU A 118 -7.20 -5.15 -15.46
N ARG A 119 -7.02 -4.82 -16.73
CA ARG A 119 -5.84 -4.11 -17.22
C ARG A 119 -6.03 -2.61 -17.01
N TRP A 120 -5.03 -1.97 -16.43
CA TRP A 120 -5.07 -0.53 -16.12
C TRP A 120 -5.36 0.33 -17.35
N TRP A 121 -4.61 0.13 -18.44
CA TRP A 121 -4.74 0.97 -19.64
C TRP A 121 -6.06 0.75 -20.35
N THR A 122 -6.37 -0.51 -20.67
CA THR A 122 -7.52 -0.84 -21.52
C THR A 122 -8.84 -0.87 -20.76
N ASP A 123 -8.90 -1.53 -19.60
CA ASP A 123 -10.16 -1.75 -18.89
C ASP A 123 -10.51 -0.62 -17.91
N VAL A 124 -9.52 0.13 -17.41
CA VAL A 124 -9.73 1.23 -16.45
C VAL A 124 -9.64 2.60 -17.11
N LEU A 125 -8.59 2.87 -17.89
CA LEU A 125 -8.43 4.15 -18.57
C LEU A 125 -9.13 4.22 -19.93
N GLY A 126 -9.60 3.10 -20.46
CA GLY A 126 -10.26 3.04 -21.76
C GLY A 126 -9.33 3.39 -22.93
N THR A 127 -8.00 3.40 -22.71
CA THR A 127 -7.07 3.64 -23.81
C THR A 127 -7.08 2.44 -24.73
N PRO A 128 -7.21 2.63 -26.05
CA PRO A 128 -7.18 1.52 -26.98
C PRO A 128 -5.86 0.75 -26.82
N PRO A 129 -5.89 -0.59 -26.91
CA PRO A 129 -4.66 -1.37 -26.85
C PRO A 129 -3.73 -0.85 -27.93
N HIS A 130 -2.51 -0.46 -27.53
CA HIS A 130 -1.53 0.04 -28.49
C HIS A 130 -1.31 -1.04 -29.56
N PRO A 131 -1.37 -0.72 -30.86
CA PRO A 131 -1.08 -1.66 -31.94
C PRO A 131 0.43 -1.94 -32.04
N SER A 132 1.08 -2.30 -30.92
CA SER A 132 2.46 -2.77 -30.91
C SER A 132 2.46 -4.28 -30.74
N GLY A 133 2.63 -5.00 -31.86
CA GLY A 133 2.93 -6.43 -31.84
C GLY A 133 1.84 -7.37 -32.33
N ALA A 134 1.17 -7.05 -33.45
CA ALA A 134 0.59 -8.10 -34.30
C ALA A 134 1.73 -8.90 -34.96
N ALA A 135 2.39 -9.79 -34.20
CA ALA A 135 3.21 -10.91 -34.69
C ALA A 135 3.78 -11.75 -33.53
N HIS A 136 2.93 -12.44 -32.77
CA HIS A 136 3.19 -13.83 -32.31
C HIS A 136 2.06 -14.30 -31.40
N ALA A 137 1.01 -14.84 -32.02
CA ALA A 137 0.15 -15.81 -31.35
C ALA A 137 0.76 -17.20 -31.59
N PRO A 138 1.17 -17.97 -30.57
CA PRO A 138 1.01 -19.40 -30.64
C PRO A 138 -0.46 -19.68 -30.29
N GLN A 139 -1.18 -20.21 -31.26
CA GLN A 139 -2.48 -20.84 -31.05
C GLN A 139 -2.36 -21.90 -29.94
N LEU A 140 -2.82 -21.59 -28.73
CA LEU A 140 -3.23 -22.63 -27.80
C LEU A 140 -4.70 -22.93 -28.12
N ALA A 141 -4.86 -23.90 -29.03
CA ALA A 141 -6.14 -24.46 -29.37
C ALA A 141 -6.89 -24.91 -28.11
N HIS A 142 -8.13 -24.45 -28.02
CA HIS A 142 -9.17 -25.04 -27.20
C HIS A 142 -9.20 -26.57 -27.38
N ARG A 143 -9.06 -27.31 -26.28
CA ARG A 143 -9.48 -28.71 -26.19
C ARG A 143 -10.73 -28.78 -25.29
N PRO A 144 -11.91 -29.16 -25.79
CA PRO A 144 -13.05 -29.47 -24.96
C PRO A 144 -12.96 -30.89 -24.34
N PRO A 145 -13.79 -31.22 -23.33
CA PRO A 145 -13.57 -32.32 -22.40
C PRO A 145 -14.27 -33.63 -22.81
N HIS A 146 -13.93 -34.70 -22.08
CA HIS A 146 -14.47 -36.08 -22.07
C HIS A 146 -13.92 -37.06 -23.11
N GLN A 147 -13.11 -38.03 -22.66
CA GLN A 147 -13.59 -39.41 -22.43
C GLN A 147 -12.57 -40.20 -21.61
N GLN A 148 -13.08 -40.91 -20.61
CA GLN A 148 -12.36 -41.83 -19.74
C GLN A 148 -11.87 -43.04 -20.54
N GLN A 149 -10.67 -43.55 -20.20
CA GLN A 149 -10.44 -44.98 -20.13
C GLN A 149 -9.29 -45.26 -19.15
N ALA A 150 -9.62 -46.04 -18.13
CA ALA A 150 -8.67 -46.66 -17.23
C ALA A 150 -7.98 -47.84 -17.94
N VAL A 151 -6.74 -48.13 -17.55
CA VAL A 151 -6.22 -49.44 -17.11
C VAL A 151 -4.69 -49.37 -16.98
N ARG A 152 -4.22 -49.61 -15.75
CA ARG A 152 -3.03 -50.38 -15.25
C ARG A 152 -1.81 -50.50 -16.19
N THR A 153 -0.55 -50.37 -15.77
CA THR A 153 0.18 -51.02 -14.65
C THR A 153 1.57 -50.35 -14.48
N LEU A 154 2.12 -50.39 -13.26
CA LEU A 154 3.54 -50.15 -12.93
C LEU A 154 4.42 -51.35 -13.35
N PRO A 155 5.74 -51.17 -13.58
CA PRO A 155 6.69 -51.39 -12.49
C PRO A 155 7.96 -50.49 -12.46
N SER A 156 8.40 -50.23 -11.21
CA SER A 156 9.75 -50.38 -10.63
C SER A 156 10.99 -49.60 -11.18
N ARG A 157 11.47 -48.71 -10.30
CA ARG A 157 12.87 -48.43 -9.87
C ARG A 157 13.95 -48.05 -10.90
N ALA A 158 14.46 -46.83 -10.75
CA ALA A 158 15.90 -46.53 -10.74
C ALA A 158 16.20 -45.27 -9.90
N ARG A 159 17.39 -45.24 -9.28
CA ARG A 159 17.89 -44.24 -8.31
C ARG A 159 18.64 -43.07 -8.99
N VAL A 160 18.49 -41.88 -8.38
CA VAL A 160 19.36 -40.67 -8.20
C VAL A 160 20.73 -40.57 -8.91
N PRO A 161 21.27 -39.37 -9.27
CA PRO A 161 21.62 -38.31 -8.29
C PRO A 161 21.49 -36.81 -8.70
N ARG A 162 21.45 -35.99 -7.63
CA ARG A 162 21.91 -34.61 -7.35
C ARG A 162 22.32 -33.61 -8.47
N SER A 163 21.88 -32.37 -8.17
CA SER A 163 22.52 -31.05 -8.37
C SER A 163 22.26 -30.30 -9.68
N ALA A 164 21.66 -29.11 -9.56
CA ALA A 164 22.00 -27.94 -10.38
C ALA A 164 21.42 -26.66 -9.74
N ALA A 165 22.35 -25.80 -9.33
CA ALA A 165 22.32 -24.34 -9.26
C ALA A 165 20.96 -23.60 -9.22
N ALA A 166 20.68 -22.98 -8.07
CA ALA A 166 19.84 -21.78 -8.02
C ALA A 166 20.59 -20.61 -8.67
N LEU A 167 20.19 -20.23 -9.87
CA LEU A 167 20.67 -19.03 -10.54
C LEU A 167 19.97 -17.82 -9.88
N LYS A 168 20.66 -17.15 -8.96
CA LYS A 168 20.33 -15.78 -8.56
C LYS A 168 20.70 -14.85 -9.71
N VAL A 169 19.72 -14.45 -10.52
CA VAL A 169 19.86 -13.25 -11.34
C VAL A 169 19.49 -12.08 -10.45
N GLN A 170 20.54 -11.50 -9.88
CA GLN A 170 20.53 -10.17 -9.30
C GLN A 170 20.46 -9.19 -10.47
N HIS A 171 19.36 -8.45 -10.59
CA HIS A 171 19.31 -7.27 -11.43
C HIS A 171 19.33 -6.05 -10.51
N ASP A 172 20.52 -5.48 -10.40
CA ASP A 172 20.78 -4.16 -9.88
C ASP A 172 20.24 -3.12 -10.89
N GLY A 173 19.62 -2.06 -10.35
CA GLY A 173 19.06 -0.91 -11.08
C GLY A 173 17.78 -1.25 -11.84
N TRP A 174 16.70 -0.49 -11.75
CA TRP A 174 16.66 0.90 -12.14
C TRP A 174 15.68 1.70 -11.28
N ASP A 175 16.22 2.78 -10.73
CA ASP A 175 15.55 3.94 -10.18
C ASP A 175 14.82 4.74 -11.27
N GLY A 176 13.71 5.36 -10.88
CA GLY A 176 13.32 6.67 -11.39
C GLY A 176 12.42 6.71 -12.61
N TRP A 177 11.11 6.91 -12.38
CA TRP A 177 10.23 7.85 -13.10
C TRP A 177 8.94 8.01 -12.24
N GLY A 178 8.49 9.17 -11.77
CA GLY A 178 9.10 10.49 -11.87
C GLY A 178 9.03 11.15 -13.25
N GLU A 179 7.91 11.07 -14.00
CA GLU A 179 7.39 12.12 -14.90
C GLU A 179 5.97 11.71 -15.33
N VAL A 180 4.94 12.41 -14.85
CA VAL A 180 4.11 13.41 -15.55
C VAL A 180 3.53 12.97 -16.90
N GLY A 181 2.20 12.90 -16.93
CA GLY A 181 1.42 12.65 -18.13
C GLY A 181 -0.07 12.51 -17.81
N TRP A 182 -0.69 13.54 -17.23
CA TRP A 182 -2.14 13.71 -17.33
C TRP A 182 -2.41 14.97 -18.12
N GLY A 183 -2.84 14.77 -19.36
CA GLY A 183 -3.31 15.82 -20.24
C GLY A 183 -4.54 16.50 -19.65
N VAL A 184 -4.47 17.83 -19.61
CA VAL A 184 -5.63 18.71 -19.52
C VAL A 184 -6.37 18.60 -20.85
N PHE A 185 -7.63 18.20 -20.82
CA PHE A 185 -8.54 18.39 -21.95
C PHE A 185 -9.26 19.71 -21.76
N ASP A 186 -8.99 20.64 -22.69
CA ASP A 186 -9.79 21.82 -22.96
C ASP A 186 -11.17 21.42 -23.50
N ALA A 187 -12.19 22.18 -23.11
CA ALA A 187 -13.46 22.25 -23.83
C ALA A 187 -13.66 23.70 -24.33
N PRO A 188 -14.11 23.90 -25.58
CA PRO A 188 -14.25 25.22 -26.18
C PRO A 188 -15.61 25.83 -25.83
N GLY A 189 -15.64 27.16 -25.71
CA GLY A 189 -16.87 27.92 -25.52
C GLY A 189 -16.61 29.41 -25.43
N ALA A 190 -16.40 30.05 -26.58
CA ALA A 190 -16.26 31.49 -26.72
C ALA A 190 -17.58 32.22 -26.46
N LEU A 191 -17.53 33.34 -25.72
CA LEU A 191 -18.18 34.59 -26.13
C LEU A 191 -17.55 35.81 -25.45
N ARG A 192 -17.29 36.82 -26.29
CA ARG A 192 -17.08 38.27 -26.07
C ARG A 192 -17.83 38.85 -24.85
N GLU A 193 -17.42 39.95 -24.18
CA GLU A 193 -16.77 41.19 -24.61
C GLU A 193 -16.34 42.06 -23.39
N SER A 194 -15.38 42.97 -23.62
CA SER A 194 -15.29 44.34 -23.06
C SER A 194 -15.10 44.62 -21.56
N GLY A 195 -13.94 45.21 -21.21
CA GLY A 195 -13.82 46.02 -19.99
C GLY A 195 -12.38 46.32 -19.54
N ARG A 196 -11.76 47.37 -20.09
CA ARG A 196 -10.51 47.96 -19.55
C ARG A 196 -10.76 48.53 -18.16
N THR A 197 -9.95 48.16 -17.17
CA THR A 197 -9.69 48.98 -15.98
C THR A 197 -8.22 48.90 -15.56
N THR A 198 -7.68 50.05 -15.16
CA THR A 198 -6.28 50.35 -14.85
C THR A 198 -5.79 49.75 -13.52
N PRO A 199 -4.48 49.45 -13.35
CA PRO A 199 -3.96 48.86 -12.12
C PRO A 199 -3.31 49.93 -11.23
N ASN A 200 -4.00 50.45 -10.21
CA ASN A 200 -3.29 51.07 -9.08
C ASN A 200 -4.16 51.15 -7.82
N SER A 201 -3.91 50.26 -6.85
CA SER A 201 -4.17 50.42 -5.40
C SER A 201 -4.23 49.08 -4.64
N ARG A 202 -4.50 47.95 -5.31
CA ARG A 202 -4.73 46.65 -4.64
C ARG A 202 -3.44 45.90 -4.24
N ALA A 203 -2.28 46.28 -4.77
CA ALA A 203 -1.00 45.61 -4.48
C ALA A 203 -0.42 45.95 -3.08
N LYS A 204 -0.84 47.06 -2.46
CA LYS A 204 -0.30 47.50 -1.16
C LYS A 204 -1.03 46.89 0.06
N SER A 205 -2.25 46.37 -0.09
CA SER A 205 -2.98 45.72 1.01
C SER A 205 -2.60 44.24 1.18
N VAL A 206 -2.33 43.52 0.08
CA VAL A 206 -1.99 42.08 0.11
C VAL A 206 -0.61 41.82 0.75
N ALA A 207 0.34 42.74 0.59
CA ALA A 207 1.68 42.62 1.19
C ALA A 207 1.67 42.75 2.73
N LYS A 208 0.79 43.58 3.30
CA LYS A 208 0.68 43.76 4.76
C LYS A 208 0.03 42.56 5.46
N ASP A 209 -0.93 41.90 4.81
CA ASP A 209 -1.59 40.70 5.36
C ASP A 209 -0.68 39.45 5.31
N ALA A 210 0.19 39.33 4.30
CA ALA A 210 1.18 38.26 4.25
C ALA A 210 2.21 38.34 5.40
N GLN A 211 2.63 39.57 5.75
CA GLN A 211 3.62 39.79 6.81
C GLN A 211 3.06 39.55 8.22
N LYS A 212 1.75 39.80 8.42
CA LYS A 212 1.04 39.52 9.69
C LYS A 212 0.76 38.02 9.89
N LYS A 213 0.53 37.26 8.81
CA LYS A 213 0.39 35.79 8.88
C LYS A 213 1.71 35.09 9.19
N ALA A 214 2.83 35.54 8.62
CA ALA A 214 4.15 34.94 8.85
C ALA A 214 4.64 35.09 10.31
N SER A 215 4.31 36.20 10.98
CA SER A 215 4.68 36.41 12.39
C SER A 215 3.86 35.54 13.35
N ASN A 216 2.60 35.22 13.00
CA ASN A 216 1.75 34.38 13.82
C ASN A 216 2.17 32.89 13.76
N VAL A 217 2.59 32.40 12.59
CA VAL A 217 3.15 31.05 12.41
C VAL A 217 4.45 30.85 13.20
N LYS A 218 5.30 31.89 13.30
CA LYS A 218 6.53 31.83 14.10
C LYS A 218 6.27 31.75 15.62
N ARG A 219 5.17 32.36 16.11
CA ARG A 219 4.79 32.28 17.53
C ARG A 219 4.20 30.92 17.90
N THR A 220 3.39 30.31 17.03
CA THR A 220 2.81 28.97 17.27
C THR A 220 3.88 27.88 17.23
N ALA A 221 4.86 27.96 16.32
CA ALA A 221 5.98 27.01 16.26
C ALA A 221 6.85 27.01 17.53
N LYS A 222 7.11 28.18 18.13
CA LYS A 222 7.84 28.29 19.41
C LYS A 222 7.05 27.66 20.58
N GLY A 223 5.73 27.80 20.59
CA GLY A 223 4.87 27.19 21.62
C GLY A 223 4.86 25.66 21.56
N VAL A 224 4.81 25.08 20.35
CA VAL A 224 4.83 23.63 20.15
C VAL A 224 6.18 23.04 20.56
N LYS A 225 7.30 23.70 20.22
CA LYS A 225 8.65 23.24 20.61
C LYS A 225 8.84 23.18 22.13
N ARG A 226 8.28 24.14 22.88
CA ARG A 226 8.28 24.13 24.35
C ARG A 226 7.43 22.99 24.94
N LYS A 227 6.26 22.69 24.37
CA LYS A 227 5.43 21.55 24.81
C LYS A 227 6.14 20.21 24.57
N LEU A 228 6.85 20.06 23.44
CA LEU A 228 7.56 18.82 23.11
C LEU A 228 8.72 18.54 24.08
N LEU A 229 9.48 19.58 24.44
CA LEU A 229 10.59 19.49 25.40
C LEU A 229 10.10 19.08 26.81
N ASN A 230 8.96 19.62 27.26
CA ASN A 230 8.39 19.27 28.55
C ASN A 230 7.86 17.82 28.60
N LEU A 231 7.29 17.32 27.50
CA LEU A 231 6.84 15.91 27.39
C LEU A 231 8.01 14.93 27.45
N GLN A 232 9.13 15.22 26.77
CA GLN A 232 10.33 14.38 26.81
C GLN A 232 10.99 14.35 28.20
N ALA A 233 10.97 15.46 28.94
CA ALA A 233 11.45 15.49 30.33
C ALA A 233 10.59 14.65 31.29
N GLY A 234 9.26 14.60 31.07
CA GLY A 234 8.33 13.79 31.86
C GLY A 234 8.51 12.27 31.67
N VAL A 235 8.78 11.83 30.44
CA VAL A 235 8.99 10.40 30.12
C VAL A 235 10.27 9.86 30.77
N ARG A 236 11.35 10.65 30.79
CA ARG A 236 12.61 10.27 31.46
C ARG A 236 12.46 10.05 32.97
N LYS A 237 11.57 10.80 33.65
CA LYS A 237 11.32 10.63 35.09
C LYS A 237 10.51 9.37 35.42
N ARG A 238 9.62 8.91 34.53
CA ARG A 238 8.83 7.68 34.74
C ARG A 238 9.65 6.39 34.56
N GLY A 239 10.64 6.38 33.67
CA GLY A 239 11.54 5.24 33.46
C GLY A 239 12.40 4.89 34.70
N LYS A 240 12.98 5.91 35.36
CA LYS A 240 13.83 5.70 36.54
C LYS A 240 13.09 5.08 37.74
N ARG A 241 11.81 5.39 37.92
CA ARG A 241 11.00 4.83 39.02
C ARG A 241 10.66 3.35 38.85
N LYS A 242 10.57 2.86 37.60
CA LYS A 242 10.29 1.43 37.33
C LYS A 242 11.52 0.55 37.60
N CYS A 243 12.72 1.04 37.34
CA CYS A 243 13.98 0.31 37.56
C CYS A 243 14.31 0.11 39.05
N MET A 244 13.96 1.06 39.93
CA MET A 244 14.22 0.89 41.37
C MET A 244 13.28 -0.11 42.06
N ARG A 245 12.07 -0.32 41.52
CA ARG A 245 11.10 -1.27 42.09
C ARG A 245 11.45 -2.72 41.78
N SER A 246 12.03 -3.02 40.62
CA SER A 246 12.47 -4.39 40.28
C SER A 246 13.70 -4.82 41.09
N SER A 247 14.65 -3.90 41.33
CA SER A 247 15.86 -4.18 42.12
C SER A 247 15.53 -4.55 43.58
N LYS A 248 14.61 -3.83 44.24
CA LYS A 248 14.19 -4.15 45.62
C LYS A 248 13.45 -5.50 45.72
N ALA A 249 12.69 -5.89 44.70
CA ALA A 249 12.00 -7.18 44.68
C ALA A 249 12.99 -8.36 44.54
N ALA A 250 14.00 -8.21 43.69
CA ALA A 250 15.05 -9.22 43.51
C ALA A 250 15.90 -9.42 44.78
N GLN A 251 16.27 -8.33 45.47
CA GLN A 251 17.06 -8.40 46.69
C GLN A 251 16.31 -9.09 47.85
N LYS A 252 14.99 -8.89 47.93
CA LYS A 252 14.14 -9.56 48.94
C LYS A 252 13.99 -11.07 48.67
N GLN A 253 14.03 -11.51 47.40
CA GLN A 253 14.00 -12.93 47.05
C GLN A 253 15.32 -13.63 47.40
N GLN A 254 16.47 -12.99 47.17
CA GLN A 254 17.77 -13.54 47.56
C GLN A 254 17.90 -13.72 49.08
N GLN A 255 17.46 -12.75 49.89
CA GLN A 255 17.48 -12.89 51.35
C GLN A 255 16.61 -14.06 51.85
N LYS A 256 15.43 -14.27 51.25
CA LYS A 256 14.58 -15.42 51.59
C LYS A 256 15.22 -16.77 51.25
N GLN A 257 15.98 -16.84 50.16
CA GLN A 257 16.69 -18.07 49.78
C GLN A 257 17.84 -18.37 50.74
N GLN A 258 18.60 -17.35 51.17
CA GLN A 258 19.68 -17.53 52.15
C GLN A 258 19.15 -17.98 53.52
N GLN A 259 18.02 -17.44 53.99
CA GLN A 259 17.41 -17.89 55.25
C GLN A 259 16.93 -19.34 55.19
N LYS A 260 16.42 -19.81 54.05
CA LYS A 260 16.03 -21.22 53.87
C LYS A 260 17.23 -22.17 53.91
N GLN A 261 18.39 -21.75 53.41
CA GLN A 261 19.61 -22.57 53.43
C GLN A 261 20.23 -22.69 54.82
N GLN A 262 19.96 -21.75 55.72
CA GLN A 262 20.43 -21.81 57.11
C GLN A 262 19.54 -22.65 58.04
N GLN A 263 18.38 -23.11 57.56
CA GLN A 263 17.43 -23.93 58.32
C GLN A 263 17.45 -25.41 57.91
N GLN A 264 18.35 -25.79 57.01
CA GLN A 264 18.64 -27.18 56.63
C GLN A 264 20.00 -27.58 57.18
#